data_AF-A0A8X6V9J6-F1
#
_entry.id   AF-A0A8X6V9J6-F1
#
_cell.length_a   1.000
_cell.length_b   1.000
_cell.length_c   1.000
_cell.angle_alpha   90.00
_cell.angle_beta   90.00
_cell.angle_gamma   90.00
#
_symmetry.space_group_name_H-M   'P 1'
#
loop_
_entity.id
_entity.type
_entity.pdbx_description
1 polymer ?
#
loop_
_entity_poly.entity_id
_entity_poly.type
_entity_poly.pdbx_seq_one_letter_code
_entity_poly.pdbx_strand_id
1 'polypeptide(L)'
;MKTAGWSMHRVAGQVDRSECAVRNCWEQCTREGTHARKTGSGVTRKTTRREDRRIVRQALVDPTVTRSTIRADVGEAIVPQTIYRHLAEANL
;
A
#
# COMPACT_ATOMS: atom_id res chain seq x y z
N MET A 1 0.30 32.55 -7.89
CA MET A 1 -0.72 33.32 -8.64
C MET A 1 -2.02 32.51 -8.61
N LYS A 2 -3.09 33.05 -8.02
CA LYS A 2 -4.40 32.40 -7.88
C LYS A 2 -5.19 32.67 -9.15
N THR A 3 -5.49 31.64 -9.93
CA THR A 3 -6.21 31.78 -11.21
C THR A 3 -7.61 32.44 -11.07
N ALA A 4 -8.18 32.52 -9.86
CA ALA A 4 -9.47 33.16 -9.58
C ALA A 4 -9.42 34.31 -8.54
N GLY A 5 -8.26 34.69 -8.01
CA GLY A 5 -8.13 35.79 -7.03
C GLY A 5 -8.74 35.55 -5.63
N TRP A 6 -9.25 34.36 -5.33
CA TRP A 6 -9.90 34.08 -4.03
C TRP A 6 -8.90 33.91 -2.88
N SER A 7 -9.26 34.34 -1.66
CA SER A 7 -8.49 34.01 -0.45
C SER A 7 -8.55 32.51 -0.15
N MET A 8 -7.49 31.94 0.45
CA MET A 8 -7.50 30.52 0.84
C MET A 8 -8.60 30.24 1.87
N HIS A 9 -8.81 31.17 2.80
CA HIS A 9 -9.93 31.14 3.74
C HIS A 9 -11.31 31.05 3.05
N ARG A 10 -11.55 31.84 2.00
CA ARG A 10 -12.82 31.77 1.24
C ARG A 10 -12.99 30.43 0.54
N VAL A 11 -11.93 29.90 -0.06
CA VAL A 11 -11.96 28.57 -0.69
C VAL A 11 -12.26 27.49 0.35
N ALA A 12 -11.57 27.53 1.49
CA ALA A 12 -11.75 26.61 2.62
C ALA A 12 -13.20 26.59 3.12
N GLY A 13 -13.82 27.77 3.30
CA GLY A 13 -15.23 27.88 3.65
C GLY A 13 -16.18 27.33 2.57
N GLN A 14 -15.87 27.54 1.29
CA GLN A 14 -16.69 27.02 0.18
C GLN A 14 -16.66 25.50 0.07
N VAL A 15 -15.53 24.86 0.39
CA VAL A 15 -15.38 23.40 0.28
C VAL A 15 -15.57 22.67 1.60
N ASP A 16 -15.92 23.38 2.68
CA ASP A 16 -16.03 22.87 4.05
C ASP A 16 -14.79 22.04 4.47
N ARG A 17 -13.60 22.62 4.27
CA ARG A 17 -12.32 22.02 4.66
C ARG A 17 -11.45 23.04 5.37
N SER A 18 -10.47 22.55 6.11
CA SER A 18 -9.47 23.42 6.73
C SER A 18 -8.60 24.12 5.67
N GLU A 19 -8.16 25.33 5.98
CA GLU A 19 -7.25 26.09 5.12
C GLU A 19 -5.95 25.33 4.85
N CYS A 20 -5.44 24.60 5.86
CA CYS A 20 -4.28 23.71 5.70
C CYS A 20 -4.52 22.60 4.67
N ALA A 21 -5.72 22.00 4.63
CA ALA A 21 -6.03 20.97 3.65
C ALA A 21 -6.09 21.54 2.22
N VAL A 22 -6.68 22.73 2.05
CA VAL A 22 -6.71 23.45 0.77
C VAL A 22 -5.29 23.80 0.30
N ARG A 23 -4.44 24.31 1.20
CA ARG A 23 -3.04 24.63 0.88
C ARG A 23 -2.26 23.40 0.45
N ASN A 24 -2.33 22.31 1.22
CA ASN A 24 -1.61 21.07 0.91
C ASN A 24 -2.06 20.47 -0.43
N CYS A 25 -3.37 20.48 -0.71
CA CYS A 25 -3.92 20.03 -1.99
C CYS A 25 -3.39 20.89 -3.15
N TRP A 26 -3.40 22.22 -2.99
CA TRP A 26 -2.88 23.14 -4.01
C TRP A 26 -1.40 22.93 -4.28
N GLU A 27 -0.57 22.85 -3.23
CA GLU A 27 0.86 22.58 -3.34
C GLU A 27 1.13 21.25 -4.05
N GLN A 28 0.38 20.20 -3.69
CA GLN A 28 0.47 18.91 -4.36
C GLN A 28 0.11 19.02 -5.85
N CYS A 29 -0.99 19.69 -6.18
CA CYS A 29 -1.42 19.89 -7.57
C CYS A 29 -0.37 20.66 -8.37
N THR A 30 0.24 21.71 -7.80
CA THR A 30 1.28 22.49 -8.48
C THR A 30 2.58 21.73 -8.66
N ARG A 31 2.94 20.86 -7.71
CA ARG A 31 4.19 20.09 -7.75
C ARG A 31 4.11 18.86 -8.64
N GLU A 32 2.98 18.15 -8.59
CA GLU A 32 2.83 16.83 -9.19
C GLU A 32 1.94 16.86 -10.45
N GLY A 33 1.32 18.00 -10.75
CA GLY A 33 0.37 18.15 -11.86
C GLY A 33 -0.92 17.35 -11.66
N THR A 34 -1.14 16.78 -10.48
CA THR A 34 -2.29 15.93 -10.16
C THR A 34 -2.92 16.31 -8.83
N HIS A 35 -4.25 16.28 -8.81
CA HIS A 35 -5.06 16.41 -7.60
C HIS A 35 -5.36 15.06 -6.95
N ALA A 36 -4.83 13.97 -7.52
CA ALA A 36 -5.04 12.64 -6.99
C ALA A 36 -4.35 12.48 -5.63
N ARG A 37 -5.07 11.89 -4.68
CA ARG A 37 -4.50 11.50 -3.40
C ARG A 37 -3.44 10.42 -3.63
N LYS A 38 -2.27 10.58 -3.01
CA LYS A 38 -1.28 9.49 -2.96
C LYS A 38 -1.85 8.32 -2.18
N THR A 39 -1.76 7.13 -2.76
CA THR A 39 -1.99 5.89 -2.03
C THR A 39 -0.99 5.81 -0.89
N GLY A 40 -1.47 5.52 0.32
CA GLY A 40 -0.57 5.31 1.45
C GLY A 40 0.36 4.12 1.19
N SER A 41 1.54 4.11 1.83
CA SER A 41 2.52 3.03 1.72
C SER A 41 2.06 1.69 2.31
N GLY A 42 0.88 1.65 2.92
CA GLY A 42 0.37 0.49 3.64
C GLY A 42 1.19 0.16 4.88
N VAL A 43 0.87 -0.97 5.51
CA VAL A 43 1.62 -1.52 6.64
C VAL A 43 2.86 -2.25 6.12
N THR A 44 4.01 -2.00 6.73
CA THR A 44 5.26 -2.70 6.40
C THR A 44 5.07 -4.22 6.53
N ARG A 45 5.47 -4.98 5.51
CA ARG A 45 5.42 -6.45 5.53
C ARG A 45 6.43 -6.98 6.54
N LYS A 46 6.02 -7.99 7.32
CA LYS A 46 6.91 -8.73 8.22
C LYS A 46 7.85 -9.68 7.49
N THR A 47 7.48 -10.07 6.26
CA THR A 47 8.27 -10.97 5.41
C THR A 47 9.16 -10.18 4.46
N THR A 48 10.33 -10.73 4.17
CA THR A 48 11.24 -10.21 3.17
C THR A 48 10.84 -10.68 1.77
N ARG A 49 11.28 -9.97 0.72
CA ARG A 49 11.09 -10.41 -0.68
C ARG A 49 11.69 -11.79 -0.97
N ARG A 50 12.65 -12.26 -0.18
CA ARG A 50 13.26 -13.59 -0.36
C ARG A 50 12.32 -14.68 0.20
N GLU A 51 11.74 -14.43 1.35
CA GLU A 51 10.75 -15.32 1.99
C GLU A 51 9.49 -15.43 1.14
N ASP A 52 8.92 -14.30 0.68
CA ASP A 52 7.74 -14.27 -0.20
C ASP A 52 7.97 -15.14 -1.46
N ARG A 53 9.13 -15.00 -2.11
CA ARG A 53 9.49 -15.81 -3.28
C ARG A 53 9.67 -17.29 -2.96
N ARG A 54 10.15 -17.63 -1.75
CA ARG A 54 10.34 -19.02 -1.33
C ARG A 54 9.00 -19.72 -1.11
N ILE A 55 8.04 -19.02 -0.48
CA ILE A 55 6.66 -19.48 -0.29
C ILE A 55 6.03 -19.83 -1.64
N VAL A 56 6.03 -18.88 -2.59
CA VAL A 56 5.42 -19.09 -3.91
C VAL A 56 6.15 -20.19 -4.70
N ARG A 57 7.48 -20.22 -4.65
CA ARG A 57 8.27 -21.24 -5.37
C ARG A 57 7.97 -22.65 -4.87
N GLN A 58 7.84 -22.87 -3.57
CA GLN A 58 7.52 -24.20 -3.04
C GLN A 58 6.17 -24.70 -3.54
N ALA A 59 5.13 -23.84 -3.49
CA ALA A 59 3.80 -24.19 -3.99
C ALA A 59 3.78 -24.43 -5.51
N LEU A 60 4.61 -23.72 -6.28
CA LEU A 60 4.74 -23.94 -7.72
C LEU A 60 5.48 -25.24 -8.07
N VAL A 61 6.50 -25.60 -7.30
CA VAL A 61 7.31 -26.81 -7.52
C VAL A 61 6.53 -28.06 -7.13
N ASP A 62 5.83 -28.01 -6.01
CA ASP A 62 5.00 -29.11 -5.51
C ASP A 62 3.67 -28.57 -4.94
N PRO A 63 2.57 -28.63 -5.71
CA PRO A 63 1.25 -28.18 -5.27
C PRO A 63 0.69 -28.93 -4.06
N THR A 64 1.28 -30.08 -3.69
CA THR A 64 0.84 -30.88 -2.54
C THR A 64 1.53 -30.48 -1.23
N VAL A 65 2.53 -29.59 -1.31
CA VAL A 65 3.28 -29.15 -0.15
C VAL A 65 2.37 -28.49 0.89
N THR A 66 2.45 -28.97 2.12
CA THR A 66 1.59 -28.44 3.18
C THR A 66 2.11 -27.09 3.68
N ARG A 67 1.20 -26.27 4.20
CA ARG A 67 1.52 -24.96 4.77
C ARG A 67 2.49 -25.06 5.96
N SER A 68 2.40 -26.11 6.76
CA SER A 68 3.34 -26.40 7.84
C SER A 68 4.75 -26.65 7.30
N THR A 69 4.87 -27.35 6.19
CA THR A 69 6.17 -27.60 5.53
C THR A 69 6.76 -26.30 4.97
N ILE A 70 5.93 -25.46 4.32
CA ILE A 70 6.37 -24.13 3.85
C ILE A 70 6.83 -23.28 5.04
N ARG A 71 6.06 -23.25 6.13
CA ARG A 71 6.39 -22.47 7.33
C ARG A 71 7.71 -22.90 7.96
N ALA A 72 7.95 -24.20 8.08
CA ALA A 72 9.19 -24.74 8.63
C ALA A 72 10.42 -24.35 7.78
N ASP A 73 10.27 -24.25 6.45
CA ASP A 73 11.37 -23.91 5.54
C ASP A 73 11.68 -22.40 5.46
N VAL A 74 10.65 -21.56 5.60
CA VAL A 74 10.78 -20.10 5.49
C VAL A 74 11.05 -19.45 6.86
N GLY A 75 10.49 -20.01 7.94
CA GLY A 75 10.71 -19.59 9.32
C GLY A 75 9.43 -19.57 10.16
N GLU A 76 9.53 -20.02 11.42
CA GLU A 76 8.38 -20.18 12.33
C GLU A 76 7.69 -18.86 12.72
N ALA A 77 8.35 -17.72 12.55
CA ALA A 77 7.77 -16.40 12.81
C ALA A 77 6.65 -16.01 11.82
N ILE A 78 6.51 -16.73 10.71
CA ILE A 78 5.48 -16.48 9.71
C ILE A 78 4.18 -17.16 10.13
N VAL A 79 3.15 -16.34 10.38
CA VAL A 79 1.80 -16.84 10.66
C VAL A 79 1.22 -17.48 9.39
N PRO A 80 0.54 -18.64 9.47
CA PRO A 80 0.02 -19.34 8.29
C PRO A 80 -0.90 -18.49 7.38
N GLN A 81 -1.58 -17.48 7.92
CA GLN A 81 -2.41 -16.57 7.13
C GLN A 81 -1.61 -15.70 6.15
N THR A 82 -0.33 -15.44 6.46
CA THR A 82 0.61 -14.77 5.56
C THR A 82 0.91 -15.66 4.35
N ILE A 83 1.10 -16.97 4.55
CA ILE A 83 1.30 -17.93 3.45
C ILE A 83 0.10 -17.92 2.52
N TYR A 84 -1.11 -18.01 3.07
CA TYR A 84 -2.35 -17.91 2.29
C TYR A 84 -2.44 -16.65 1.46
N ARG A 85 -2.17 -15.49 2.08
CA ARG A 85 -2.18 -14.22 1.36
C ARG A 85 -1.20 -14.23 0.19
N HIS A 86 0.01 -14.77 0.36
CA HIS A 86 1.00 -14.81 -0.71
C HIS A 86 0.64 -15.80 -1.83
N LEU A 87 0.02 -16.93 -1.50
CA LEU A 87 -0.50 -17.86 -2.52
C LEU A 87 -1.66 -17.23 -3.29
N ALA A 88 -2.60 -16.58 -2.61
CA ALA A 88 -3.70 -15.86 -3.24
C ALA A 88 -3.22 -14.68 -4.12
N GLU A 89 -2.23 -13.90 -3.66
CA GLU A 89 -1.57 -12.85 -4.45
C GLU A 89 -0.87 -13.42 -5.70
N ALA A 90 -0.45 -14.68 -5.67
CA ALA A 90 0.18 -15.40 -6.77
C ALA A 90 -0.81 -16.24 -7.61
N ASN A 91 -2.10 -16.23 -7.27
CA ASN A 91 -3.15 -17.03 -7.91
C ASN A 91 -2.91 -18.55 -7.84
N LEU A 92 -2.46 -19.03 -6.67
CA LEU A 92 -2.21 -20.43 -6.31
C LEU A 92 -3.11 -20.90 -5.17
#